data_AF-A0A918UPR1-F1
#
_entry.id   AF-A0A918UPR1-F1
#
_cell.length_a   1.000
_cell.length_b   1.000
_cell.length_c   1.000
_cell.angle_alpha   90.00
_cell.angle_beta   90.00
_cell.angle_gamma   90.00
#
_symmetry.space_group_name_H-M   'P 1'
#
loop_
_entity.id
_entity.type
_entity.pdbx_description
1 polymer ?
#
loop_
_entity_poly.entity_id
_entity_poly.type
_entity_poly.pdbx_seq_one_letter_code
_entity_poly.pdbx_strand_id
1 'polypeptide(L)' 'MLALNTAIGGLMSAQARFDKSAVKTVQDIAQGKDVVSDFVDQIQARTAFEANISVIKTVNEVTGRLLDMKA' A
#
# COMPACT_ATOMS: atom_id res chain seq x y z
N MET A 1 11.72 -11.90 8.73
CA MET A 1 12.35 -10.89 7.84
C MET A 1 11.80 -10.89 6.43
N LEU A 2 11.66 -12.03 5.74
CA LEU A 2 11.10 -12.07 4.37
C LEU A 2 9.73 -11.37 4.26
N ALA A 3 8.78 -11.68 5.16
CA ALA A 3 7.45 -11.06 5.14
C ALA A 3 7.47 -9.53 5.39
N LEU A 4 8.38 -9.04 6.25
CA LEU A 4 8.55 -7.60 6.51
C LEU A 4 9.11 -6.89 5.27
N ASN A 5 10.16 -7.44 4.66
CA ASN A 5 10.77 -6.87 3.47
C ASN A 5 9.79 -6.87 2.28
N THR A 6 9.01 -7.95 2.12
CA THR A 6 7.95 -8.02 1.10
C THR A 6 6.85 -6.99 1.36
N ALA A 7 6.41 -6.83 2.62
CA ALA A 7 5.41 -5.84 2.97
C ALA A 7 5.90 -4.41 2.73
N ILE A 8 7.16 -4.10 3.07
CA ILE A 8 7.77 -2.79 2.80
C ILE A 8 7.85 -2.53 1.29
N GLY A 9 8.31 -3.52 0.50
CA GLY A 9 8.33 -3.39 -0.97
C GLY A 9 6.93 -3.19 -1.56
N GLY A 10 5.94 -3.90 -1.02
CA GLY A 10 4.52 -3.75 -1.37
C GLY A 10 3.98 -2.35 -1.05
N LEU A 11 4.35 -1.77 0.09
CA LEU A 11 3.99 -0.39 0.45
C LEU A 11 4.53 0.63 -0.55
N MET A 12 5.83 0.54 -0.87
CA MET A 12 6.46 1.45 -1.81
C MET A 12 5.83 1.35 -3.20
N SER A 13 5.52 0.13 -3.65
CA SER A 13 4.84 -0.11 -4.91
C SER A 13 3.41 0.46 -4.91
N ALA A 14 2.66 0.26 -3.83
CA ALA A 14 1.30 0.80 -3.68
C ALA A 14 1.31 2.34 -3.69
N GLN A 15 2.26 2.97 -3.00
CA GLN A 15 2.44 4.41 -3.01
C GLN A 15 2.74 4.94 -4.42
N ALA A 16 3.70 4.34 -5.12
CA ALA A 16 4.04 4.74 -6.49
C ALA A 16 2.84 4.58 -7.45
N ARG A 17 2.02 3.53 -7.28
CA ARG A 17 0.80 3.33 -8.07
C ARG A 17 -0.26 4.40 -7.76
N PHE A 18 -0.42 4.78 -6.50
CA PHE A 18 -1.33 5.85 -6.10
C PHE A 18 -0.94 7.18 -6.72
N ASP A 19 0.33 7.58 -6.59
CA ASP A 19 0.85 8.84 -7.15
C ASP A 19 0.68 8.89 -8.67
N LYS A 20 0.99 7.78 -9.35
CA LYS A 20 0.79 7.66 -10.79
C LYS A 20 -0.68 7.80 -11.18
N SER A 21 -1.59 7.17 -10.45
CA SER A 21 -3.02 7.27 -10.73
C SER A 21 -3.55 8.69 -10.48
N ALA A 22 -3.08 9.36 -9.43
CA ALA A 22 -3.48 10.74 -9.15
C ALA A 22 -3.06 11.71 -10.27
N VAL A 23 -1.82 11.59 -10.77
CA VAL A 23 -1.36 12.37 -11.94
C VAL A 23 -2.19 12.04 -13.17
N LYS A 24 -2.48 10.76 -13.40
CA LYS A 24 -3.29 10.30 -14.53
C LYS A 24 -4.71 10.86 -14.48
N THR A 25 -5.34 10.90 -13.30
CA THR A 25 -6.67 11.49 -13.11
C THR A 25 -6.72 12.93 -13.58
N VAL A 26 -5.72 13.75 -13.23
CA VAL A 26 -5.66 15.16 -13.66
C VAL A 26 -5.53 15.26 -15.19
N GLN A 27 -4.72 14.39 -15.80
CA GLN A 27 -4.54 14.35 -17.25
C GLN A 27 -5.81 13.89 -17.97
N ASP A 28 -6.50 12.88 -17.45
CA ASP A 28 -7.70 12.30 -18.03
C ASP A 28 -8.90 13.27 -17.89
N ILE A 29 -9.01 14.02 -16.79
CA ILE A 29 -9.95 15.14 -16.66
C ILE A 29 -9.73 16.17 -17.77
N ALA A 30 -8.48 16.60 -17.97
CA ALA A 30 -8.14 17.61 -18.98
C ALA A 30 -8.44 17.15 -20.42
N GLN A 31 -8.49 15.83 -20.64
CA GLN A 31 -8.76 15.21 -21.94
C GLN A 31 -10.22 14.74 -22.09
N GLY A 32 -11.08 14.97 -21.08
CA GLY A 32 -12.48 14.51 -21.09
C GLY A 32 -12.62 12.97 -21.10
N LYS A 33 -11.64 12.25 -20.56
CA LYS A 33 -11.61 10.80 -20.48
C LYS A 33 -12.29 10.27 -19.21
N ASP A 34 -12.50 8.96 -19.16
CA ASP A 34 -13.03 8.28 -17.98
C ASP A 34 -12.05 8.38 -16.80
N VAL A 35 -12.53 8.97 -15.70
CA VAL A 35 -11.81 9.12 -14.44
C VAL A 35 -12.18 8.05 -13.42
N VAL A 36 -13.24 7.27 -13.67
CA VAL A 36 -13.71 6.23 -12.76
C VAL A 36 -12.68 5.11 -12.68
N SER A 37 -12.08 4.71 -13.81
CA SER A 37 -10.99 3.74 -13.82
C SER A 37 -9.81 4.17 -12.96
N ASP A 38 -9.46 5.46 -13.00
CA ASP A 38 -8.34 5.99 -12.23
C ASP A 38 -8.66 6.03 -10.74
N PHE A 39 -9.89 6.37 -10.39
CA PHE A 39 -10.35 6.33 -9.00
C PHE A 39 -10.33 4.89 -8.45
N VAL A 40 -10.74 3.90 -9.24
CA VAL A 40 -10.63 2.48 -8.88
C VAL A 40 -9.16 2.09 -8.67
N ASP A 41 -8.25 2.56 -9.52
CA ASP A 41 -6.80 2.34 -9.35
C ASP A 41 -6.26 2.95 -8.05
N GLN A 42 -6.75 4.13 -7.65
CA GLN A 42 -6.41 4.76 -6.37
C GLN A 42 -6.93 3.94 -5.18
N ILE A 43 -8.17 3.41 -5.27
CA ILE A 43 -8.73 2.54 -4.23
C ILE A 43 -7.91 1.26 -4.10
N GLN A 44 -7.57 0.61 -5.21
CA GLN A 44 -6.75 -0.60 -5.18
C GLN A 44 -5.37 -0.35 -4.56
N ALA A 45 -4.74 0.78 -4.92
CA ALA A 45 -3.47 1.18 -4.33
C ALA A 45 -3.60 1.40 -2.81
N ARG A 46 -4.68 2.05 -2.36
CA ARG A 46 -4.96 2.23 -0.93
C ARG A 46 -5.16 0.89 -0.21
N THR A 47 -5.98 -0.01 -0.76
CA THR A 47 -6.21 -1.33 -0.15
C THR A 47 -4.92 -2.14 -0.06
N ALA A 48 -4.08 -2.10 -1.10
CA ALA A 48 -2.77 -2.75 -1.08
C ALA A 48 -1.85 -2.15 -0.01
N PHE A 49 -1.89 -0.83 0.16
CA PHE A 49 -1.13 -0.15 1.22
C PHE A 49 -1.59 -0.58 2.61
N GLU A 50 -2.90 -0.57 2.87
CA GLU A 50 -3.48 -0.99 4.16
C GLU A 50 -3.15 -2.46 4.48
N ALA A 51 -3.24 -3.35 3.48
CA ALA A 51 -2.89 -4.76 3.63
C ALA A 51 -1.42 -4.94 4.05
N ASN A 52 -0.49 -4.26 3.37
CA ASN A 52 0.93 -4.35 3.71
C ASN A 52 1.22 -3.77 5.10
N ILE A 53 0.59 -2.65 5.49
CA ILE A 53 0.71 -2.12 6.87
C ILE A 53 0.25 -3.14 7.90
N SER A 54 -0.86 -3.84 7.65
CA SER A 54 -1.36 -4.86 8.59
C SER A 54 -0.33 -5.97 8.80
N VAL A 55 0.33 -6.41 7.73
CA VAL A 55 1.40 -7.42 7.84
C VAL A 55 2.55 -6.91 8.69
N ILE A 56 2.99 -5.66 8.51
CA ILE A 56 4.06 -5.06 9.31
C ILE A 56 3.68 -5.01 10.79
N LYS A 57 2.45 -4.58 11.11
CA LYS A 57 1.94 -4.56 12.49
C LYS A 57 1.98 -5.94 13.12
N THR A 58 1.47 -6.96 12.43
CA THR A 58 1.48 -8.34 12.91
C THR A 58 2.91 -8.86 13.13
N VAL A 59 3.86 -8.56 12.23
CA VAL A 59 5.26 -8.94 12.41
C VAL A 59 5.84 -8.29 13.68
N ASN A 60 5.54 -7.02 13.92
CA ASN A 60 6.00 -6.32 15.12
C ASN A 60 5.38 -6.90 16.40
N GLU A 61 4.07 -7.16 16.41
CA GLU A 61 3.37 -7.77 17.55
C GLU A 61 3.92 -9.15 17.90
N VAL A 62 4.12 -10.02 16.91
CA VAL A 62 4.69 -11.36 17.13
C VAL A 62 6.11 -11.25 17.65
N THR A 63 6.92 -10.35 17.10
CA THR A 63 8.30 -10.12 17.56
C THR A 63 8.33 -9.64 19.01
N GLY A 64 7.46 -8.70 19.38
CA GLY A 64 7.32 -8.21 20.76
C GLY A 64 6.96 -9.34 21.73
N ARG A 65 5.93 -10.13 21.42
CA ARG A 65 5.52 -11.27 22.27
C ARG A 65 6.64 -12.29 22.48
N LEU A 66 7.45 -12.55 21.44
CA LEU A 66 8.60 -13.45 21.57
C LEU A 66 9.71 -12.87 22.45
N LEU A 67 9.92 -11.55 22.43
CA LEU A 67 10.87 -10.86 23.30
C LEU A 67 10.37 -10.88 24.75
N ASP A 68 9.08 -10.59 24.98
CA ASP A 68 8.47 -10.62 26.31
C ASP A 68 8.52 -12.01 26.95
N MET A 69 8.37 -13.08 26.16
CA MET A 69 8.48 -14.46 26.66
C MET A 69 9.91 -14.85 27.09
N LYS A 70 10.93 -14.14 26.60
CA LYS A 70 12.34 -14.40 26.94
C LYS A 70 12.85 -13.55 28.10
N ALA A 71 12.11 -12.52 28.50
CA ALA A 71 12.39 -11.68 29.66
C ALA A 71 11.87 -12.34 30.94
#